data_AF-A0A1G8VI52-F1
#
_entry.id   AF-A0A1G8VI52-F1
#
_cell.length_a   1.000
_cell.length_b   1.000
_cell.length_c   1.000
_cell.angle_alpha   90.00
_cell.angle_beta   90.00
_cell.angle_gamma   90.00
#
_symmetry.space_group_name_H-M   'P 1'
#
loop_
_entity.id
_entity.type
_entity.pdbx_description
1 polymer ?
#
loop_
_entity_poly.entity_id
_entity_poly.type
_entity_poly.pdbx_seq_one_letter_code
_entity_poly.pdbx_strand_id
1 'polypeptide(L)'
;MGRRWVLLRRAGLAGAFVLVALAVGAGIVAASNVAVGLSEQSGETTVPTWLYLATGGGVVGASALMTMLVTDRDVIASFHDDTVAFPTTRLQTAGSLLLGTLGIAALVFIVVVGLVGPQLGNFSAAVLLTFVGGRALLTIVAYTIGSPWHALNPWRRIAVSLPNGYATYPAWLDSWPAVGTLLALIWLELLVPLSSSARALVAVVLAYSALTIGCAVVFSPETWFRRGDPISVWFRLYGAVAPIQRTDDGLEVRYPGSRLSDDDVVTDVSLVAFVLVLVWELIYSGFIVTVPGVRTVELFVALGIPPQIVYLGLLLAGFALFWTVYWLAAARTRERAGTHLSQRYLALRFAPPLLAIAAGYHFAHYIGFSISLWPSLVDTMVAPLNPPENPTQYVLTSWFGYVEIAGILVGHLLAVWISHTVSFELFPEKLQAIRSQYPFIVVMILFTIVSLYLVSAPAMEPVYVPG
;
A
#
# COMPACT_ATOMS: atom_id res chain seq x y z
N MET A 1 13.57 -30.89 -20.02
CA MET A 1 13.50 -29.41 -19.99
C MET A 1 12.27 -28.80 -20.69
N GLY A 2 11.26 -29.60 -21.14
CA GLY A 2 10.22 -29.11 -22.07
C GLY A 2 8.78 -28.92 -21.55
N ARG A 3 8.42 -29.32 -20.32
CA ARG A 3 7.04 -29.16 -19.79
C ARG A 3 6.86 -27.99 -18.81
N ARG A 4 7.90 -27.70 -18.00
CA ARG A 4 7.89 -26.61 -16.99
C ARG A 4 7.87 -25.21 -17.61
N TRP A 5 8.63 -25.01 -18.70
CA TRP A 5 8.65 -23.75 -19.46
C TRP A 5 7.34 -23.46 -20.19
N VAL A 6 6.65 -24.51 -20.66
CA VAL A 6 5.37 -24.36 -21.39
C VAL A 6 4.24 -23.94 -20.45
N LEU A 7 4.21 -24.44 -19.21
CA LEU A 7 3.22 -24.04 -18.21
C LEU A 7 3.41 -22.60 -17.71
N LEU A 8 4.65 -22.21 -17.42
CA LEU A 8 4.99 -20.83 -17.02
C LEU A 8 4.67 -19.82 -18.13
N ARG A 9 4.98 -20.17 -19.38
CA ARG A 9 4.69 -19.32 -20.54
C ARG A 9 3.20 -19.23 -20.83
N ARG A 10 2.43 -20.31 -20.62
CA ARG A 10 0.97 -20.31 -20.80
C ARG A 10 0.24 -19.51 -19.72
N ALA A 11 0.68 -19.56 -18.46
CA ALA A 11 0.12 -18.74 -17.39
C ALA A 11 0.43 -17.24 -17.60
N GLY A 12 1.66 -16.90 -17.97
CA GLY A 12 2.06 -15.52 -18.27
C GLY A 12 1.38 -14.95 -19.51
N LEU A 13 1.23 -15.74 -20.58
CA LEU A 13 0.53 -15.32 -21.81
C LEU A 13 -0.99 -15.21 -21.62
N ALA A 14 -1.60 -16.07 -20.80
CA ALA A 14 -3.02 -15.96 -20.47
C ALA A 14 -3.32 -14.71 -19.64
N GLY A 15 -2.46 -14.37 -18.67
CA GLY A 15 -2.58 -13.14 -17.90
C GLY A 15 -2.42 -11.88 -18.75
N ALA A 16 -1.41 -11.85 -19.64
CA ALA A 16 -1.18 -10.73 -20.55
C ALA A 16 -2.31 -10.56 -21.58
N PHE A 17 -2.88 -11.66 -22.10
CA PHE A 17 -3.96 -11.61 -23.09
C PHE A 17 -5.28 -11.10 -22.47
N VAL A 18 -5.59 -11.49 -21.23
CA VAL A 18 -6.77 -10.99 -20.50
C VAL A 18 -6.61 -9.50 -20.17
N LEU A 19 -5.42 -9.07 -19.75
CA LEU A 19 -5.12 -7.65 -19.49
C LEU A 19 -5.25 -6.77 -20.75
N VAL A 20 -4.78 -7.25 -21.90
CA VAL A 20 -4.89 -6.52 -23.17
C VAL A 20 -6.32 -6.52 -23.71
N ALA A 21 -7.07 -7.61 -23.56
CA ALA A 21 -8.46 -7.67 -24.01
C ALA A 21 -9.39 -6.75 -23.20
N LEU A 22 -9.11 -6.52 -21.92
CA LEU A 22 -9.87 -5.59 -21.07
C LEU A 22 -9.56 -4.12 -21.37
N ALA A 23 -8.37 -3.80 -21.85
CA ALA A 23 -7.97 -2.45 -22.22
C ALA A 23 -8.68 -1.90 -23.48
N VAL A 24 -9.26 -2.77 -24.32
CA VAL A 24 -9.87 -2.36 -25.61
C VAL A 24 -11.37 -2.01 -25.47
N GLY A 25 -12.00 -2.26 -24.32
CA GLY A 25 -13.46 -2.17 -24.16
C GLY A 25 -14.03 -0.98 -23.38
N ALA A 26 -13.22 -0.06 -22.84
CA ALA A 26 -13.71 0.96 -21.91
C ALA A 26 -14.09 2.28 -22.62
N GLY A 27 -15.39 2.51 -22.77
CA GLY A 27 -15.96 3.83 -23.07
C GLY A 27 -15.99 4.73 -21.82
N ILE A 28 -16.02 6.04 -22.08
CA ILE A 28 -15.75 7.18 -21.18
C ILE A 28 -16.91 7.45 -20.19
N VAL A 29 -16.67 7.44 -18.86
CA VAL A 29 -17.40 8.21 -17.81
C VAL A 29 -16.60 8.32 -16.50
N ALA A 30 -16.29 9.59 -16.14
CA ALA A 30 -15.44 10.14 -15.06
C ALA A 30 -15.35 9.48 -13.65
N ALA A 31 -14.22 9.86 -13.01
CA ALA A 31 -13.78 9.81 -11.60
C ALA A 31 -13.05 8.53 -11.15
N SER A 32 -11.72 8.55 -11.33
CA SER A 32 -10.77 7.68 -10.65
C SER A 32 -10.62 8.08 -9.17
N ASN A 33 -10.80 7.12 -8.25
CA ASN A 33 -10.58 7.30 -6.81
C ASN A 33 -9.12 7.66 -6.45
N VAL A 34 -8.18 7.56 -7.40
CA VAL A 34 -6.79 7.99 -7.24
C VAL A 34 -6.69 9.51 -7.04
N ALA A 35 -7.65 10.28 -7.56
CA ALA A 35 -7.66 11.74 -7.49
C ALA A 35 -8.37 12.32 -6.25
N VAL A 36 -9.39 11.62 -5.72
CA VAL A 36 -10.35 12.20 -4.75
C VAL A 36 -9.70 12.60 -3.42
N GLY A 37 -8.75 11.82 -2.92
CA GLY A 37 -8.11 12.10 -1.62
C GLY A 37 -7.11 13.26 -1.61
N LEU A 38 -6.65 13.73 -2.78
CA LEU A 38 -5.72 14.87 -2.90
C LEU A 38 -6.40 16.11 -3.50
N SER A 39 -7.40 15.93 -4.38
CA SER A 39 -8.09 17.02 -5.05
C SER A 39 -8.88 17.94 -4.10
N GLU A 40 -9.36 17.41 -2.98
CA GLU A 40 -10.05 18.22 -1.95
C GLU A 40 -9.10 19.10 -1.14
N GLN A 41 -7.80 18.77 -1.11
CA GLN A 41 -6.76 19.50 -0.36
C GLN A 41 -6.07 20.59 -1.21
N SER A 42 -6.09 20.42 -2.53
CA SER A 42 -5.56 21.38 -3.51
C SER A 42 -6.47 22.59 -3.72
N GLY A 43 -6.70 23.34 -2.64
CA GLY A 43 -7.09 24.75 -2.69
C GLY A 43 -5.87 25.64 -2.46
N GLU A 44 -5.94 26.92 -2.85
CA GLU A 44 -4.88 27.89 -2.55
C GLU A 44 -4.58 27.88 -1.05
N THR A 45 -3.44 27.30 -0.65
CA THR A 45 -2.98 27.40 0.73
C THR A 45 -2.76 28.88 1.02
N THR A 46 -3.51 29.44 1.97
CA THR A 46 -3.35 30.84 2.40
C THR A 46 -1.94 31.12 2.92
N VAL A 47 -1.23 30.07 3.30
CA VAL A 47 0.18 30.07 3.70
C VAL A 47 1.08 29.89 2.47
N PRO A 48 2.15 30.70 2.32
CA PRO A 48 3.13 30.51 1.25
C PRO A 48 3.71 29.10 1.24
N THR A 49 3.79 28.48 0.06
CA THR A 49 4.27 27.09 -0.11
C THR A 49 5.62 26.86 0.55
N TRP A 50 6.57 27.80 0.42
CA TRP A 50 7.90 27.67 1.04
C TRP A 50 7.83 27.51 2.56
N LEU A 51 6.90 28.20 3.23
CA LEU A 51 6.74 28.13 4.67
C LEU A 51 6.10 26.80 5.05
N TYR A 52 5.09 26.34 4.31
CA TYR A 52 4.46 25.03 4.50
C TYR A 52 5.45 23.86 4.35
N LEU A 53 6.30 23.91 3.31
CA LEU A 53 7.35 22.92 3.09
C LEU A 53 8.43 22.98 4.18
N ALA A 54 8.84 24.18 4.58
CA ALA A 54 9.84 24.37 5.62
C ALA A 54 9.33 23.91 7.00
N THR A 55 8.06 24.15 7.35
CA THR A 55 7.50 23.67 8.61
C THR A 55 7.35 22.16 8.61
N GLY A 56 6.82 21.56 7.55
CA GLY A 56 6.68 20.09 7.48
C GLY A 56 8.02 19.37 7.51
N GLY A 57 8.96 19.77 6.64
CA GLY A 57 10.32 19.22 6.66
C GLY A 57 11.08 19.53 7.96
N GLY A 58 10.87 20.72 8.52
CA GLY A 58 11.45 21.16 9.79
C GLY A 58 10.95 20.35 10.99
N VAL A 59 9.66 20.00 11.05
CA VAL A 59 9.09 19.16 12.12
C VAL A 59 9.64 17.74 12.05
N VAL A 60 9.72 17.15 10.86
CA VAL A 60 10.34 15.82 10.68
C VAL A 60 11.85 15.85 11.02
N GLY A 61 12.56 16.90 10.62
CA GLY A 61 13.97 17.08 10.98
C GLY A 61 14.19 17.31 12.48
N ALA A 62 13.37 18.16 13.12
CA ALA A 62 13.46 18.45 14.54
C ALA A 62 13.11 17.21 15.38
N SER A 63 12.08 16.46 15.00
CA SER A 63 11.74 15.20 15.68
C SER A 63 12.85 14.17 15.54
N ALA A 64 13.45 14.01 14.35
CA ALA A 64 14.65 13.20 14.17
C ALA A 64 15.80 13.60 15.12
N LEU A 65 16.09 14.89 15.25
CA LEU A 65 17.11 15.39 16.16
C LEU A 65 16.75 15.14 17.63
N MET A 66 15.49 15.30 18.02
CA MET A 66 15.02 15.02 19.37
C MET A 66 15.07 13.55 19.71
N THR A 67 14.64 12.67 18.79
CA THR A 67 14.77 11.23 18.96
C THR A 67 16.23 10.81 19.12
N MET A 68 17.18 11.43 18.41
CA MET A 68 18.61 11.15 18.60
C MET A 68 19.14 11.49 20.00
N LEU A 69 18.47 12.36 20.77
CA LEU A 69 18.86 12.65 22.16
C LEU A 69 18.48 11.52 23.12
N VAL A 70 17.49 10.69 22.75
CA VAL A 70 17.19 9.47 23.48
C VAL A 70 18.32 8.48 23.19
N THR A 71 19.13 8.16 24.19
CA THR A 71 20.27 7.22 24.03
C THR A 71 20.27 6.12 25.08
N ASP A 72 19.24 6.09 25.90
CA ASP A 72 19.03 5.06 26.91
C ASP A 72 18.49 3.80 26.22
N ARG A 73 19.23 2.70 26.33
CA ARG A 73 18.88 1.44 25.69
C ARG A 73 17.69 0.78 26.37
N ASP A 74 17.46 1.01 27.65
CA ASP A 74 16.34 0.42 28.38
C ASP A 74 15.02 1.06 27.93
N VAL A 75 15.02 2.39 27.72
CA VAL A 75 13.87 3.13 27.15
C VAL A 75 13.58 2.71 25.70
N ILE A 76 14.64 2.41 24.93
CA ILE A 76 14.50 1.94 23.55
C ILE A 76 13.96 0.50 23.52
N ALA A 77 14.48 -0.37 24.40
CA ALA A 77 14.08 -1.76 24.49
C ALA A 77 12.64 -1.93 24.99
N SER A 78 12.19 -1.11 25.96
CA SER A 78 10.82 -1.19 26.48
C SER A 78 9.76 -0.99 25.37
N PHE A 79 10.06 -0.19 24.34
CA PHE A 79 9.17 -0.02 23.19
C PHE A 79 8.94 -1.33 22.40
N HIS A 80 9.90 -2.25 22.42
CA HIS A 80 9.82 -3.54 21.74
C HIS A 80 9.39 -4.68 22.68
N ASP A 81 9.87 -4.67 23.93
CA ASP A 81 9.70 -5.76 24.89
C ASP A 81 8.36 -5.72 25.64
N ASP A 82 7.75 -4.53 25.79
CA ASP A 82 6.47 -4.37 26.50
C ASP A 82 5.32 -4.95 25.67
N THR A 83 4.96 -6.19 25.99
CA THR A 83 3.98 -6.97 25.23
C THR A 83 2.98 -7.64 26.16
N VAL A 84 1.71 -7.70 25.73
CA VAL A 84 0.65 -8.41 26.46
C VAL A 84 0.07 -9.50 25.57
N ALA A 85 0.34 -10.76 25.92
CA ALA A 85 -0.10 -11.92 25.16
C ALA A 85 -1.40 -12.51 25.71
N PHE A 86 -2.30 -12.89 24.80
CA PHE A 86 -3.59 -13.52 25.11
C PHE A 86 -3.73 -14.85 24.33
N PRO A 87 -3.85 -16.00 25.03
CA PRO A 87 -4.07 -17.28 24.37
C PRO A 87 -5.48 -17.33 23.78
N THR A 88 -5.59 -17.51 22.47
CA THR A 88 -6.88 -17.43 21.76
C THR A 88 -7.19 -18.66 20.91
N THR A 89 -6.54 -19.80 21.16
CA THR A 89 -6.58 -21.02 20.31
C THR A 89 -7.99 -21.47 19.88
N ARG A 90 -9.01 -21.41 20.76
CA ARG A 90 -10.40 -21.74 20.39
C ARG A 90 -11.12 -20.63 19.62
N LEU A 91 -10.89 -19.35 19.96
CA LEU A 91 -11.44 -18.21 19.22
C LEU A 91 -10.83 -18.10 17.81
N GLN A 92 -9.58 -18.51 17.63
CA GLN A 92 -8.89 -18.43 16.35
C GLN A 92 -9.52 -19.33 15.29
N THR A 93 -9.92 -20.56 15.65
CA THR A 93 -10.50 -21.49 14.66
C THR A 93 -11.89 -21.03 14.23
N ALA A 94 -12.77 -20.69 15.18
CA ALA A 94 -14.12 -20.20 14.89
C ALA A 94 -14.08 -18.84 14.17
N GLY A 95 -13.27 -17.90 14.65
CA GLY A 95 -13.07 -16.60 14.02
C GLY A 95 -12.48 -16.72 12.61
N SER A 96 -11.53 -17.65 12.41
CA SER A 96 -11.00 -17.94 11.08
C SER A 96 -12.12 -18.40 10.15
N LEU A 97 -12.93 -19.40 10.54
CA LEU A 97 -14.01 -19.91 9.71
C LEU A 97 -15.03 -18.81 9.35
N LEU A 98 -15.49 -18.05 10.35
CA LEU A 98 -16.43 -16.93 10.15
C LEU A 98 -15.87 -15.88 9.18
N LEU A 99 -14.64 -15.42 9.40
CA LEU A 99 -13.99 -14.45 8.50
C LEU A 99 -13.77 -15.03 7.10
N GLY A 100 -13.44 -16.32 7.01
CA GLY A 100 -13.29 -17.00 5.73
C GLY A 100 -14.59 -17.06 4.94
N THR A 101 -15.70 -17.39 5.61
CA THR A 101 -17.03 -17.39 5.00
C THR A 101 -17.46 -15.98 4.60
N LEU A 102 -17.18 -14.97 5.44
CA LEU A 102 -17.45 -13.57 5.13
C LEU A 102 -16.68 -13.11 3.90
N GLY A 103 -15.40 -13.50 3.78
CA GLY A 103 -14.58 -13.20 2.63
C GLY A 103 -15.13 -13.77 1.33
N ILE A 104 -15.50 -15.05 1.33
CA ILE A 104 -16.13 -15.69 0.16
C ILE A 104 -17.46 -15.01 -0.17
N ALA A 105 -18.29 -14.74 0.83
CA ALA A 105 -19.55 -14.04 0.65
C ALA A 105 -19.35 -12.65 0.05
N ALA A 106 -18.36 -11.90 0.51
CA ALA A 106 -18.01 -10.59 -0.04
C ALA A 106 -17.53 -10.68 -1.50
N LEU A 107 -16.69 -11.66 -1.85
CA LEU A 107 -16.26 -11.87 -3.24
C LEU A 107 -17.45 -12.20 -4.15
N VAL A 108 -18.33 -13.12 -3.73
CA VAL A 108 -19.54 -13.48 -4.48
C VAL A 108 -20.46 -12.27 -4.61
N PHE A 109 -20.63 -11.50 -3.54
CA PHE A 109 -21.44 -10.28 -3.52
C PHE A 109 -20.90 -9.25 -4.53
N ILE A 110 -19.60 -8.96 -4.53
CA ILE A 110 -18.96 -8.04 -5.48
C ILE A 110 -19.22 -8.48 -6.92
N VAL A 111 -19.08 -9.78 -7.23
CA VAL A 111 -19.30 -10.30 -8.58
C VAL A 111 -20.78 -10.21 -8.99
N VAL A 112 -21.70 -10.67 -8.14
CA VAL A 112 -23.13 -10.70 -8.46
C VAL A 112 -23.70 -9.29 -8.58
N VAL A 113 -23.43 -8.43 -7.59
CA VAL A 113 -23.93 -7.05 -7.58
C VAL A 113 -23.26 -6.22 -8.66
N GLY A 114 -21.97 -6.43 -8.95
CA GLY A 114 -21.30 -5.70 -10.02
C GLY A 114 -21.81 -6.05 -11.43
N LEU A 115 -22.35 -7.27 -11.62
CA LEU A 115 -22.94 -7.68 -12.91
C LEU A 115 -24.40 -7.24 -13.08
N VAL A 116 -25.21 -7.36 -12.02
CA VAL A 116 -26.67 -7.17 -12.07
C VAL A 116 -27.11 -5.81 -11.53
N GLY A 117 -26.37 -5.24 -10.58
CA GLY A 117 -26.68 -3.99 -9.93
C GLY A 117 -26.25 -2.75 -10.72
N PRO A 118 -26.35 -1.56 -10.09
CA PRO A 118 -25.98 -0.29 -10.68
C PRO A 118 -24.54 -0.29 -11.20
N GLN A 119 -24.36 0.31 -12.36
CA GLN A 119 -23.08 0.33 -13.07
C GLN A 119 -22.23 1.58 -12.78
N LEU A 120 -22.86 2.64 -12.26
CA LEU A 120 -22.18 3.85 -11.82
C LEU A 120 -21.52 3.63 -10.45
N GLY A 121 -20.25 4.00 -10.34
CA GLY A 121 -19.40 3.78 -9.17
C GLY A 121 -20.02 4.12 -7.82
N ASN A 122 -20.46 5.36 -7.65
CA ASN A 122 -20.99 5.89 -6.39
C ASN A 122 -22.35 5.27 -5.97
N PHE A 123 -22.97 4.48 -6.85
CA PHE A 123 -24.23 3.77 -6.62
C PHE A 123 -24.02 2.26 -6.52
N SER A 124 -22.84 1.77 -6.85
CA SER A 124 -22.57 0.34 -6.93
C SER A 124 -22.02 -0.16 -5.61
N ALA A 125 -22.79 -0.99 -4.91
CA ALA A 125 -22.32 -1.62 -3.67
C ALA A 125 -21.04 -2.44 -3.91
N ALA A 126 -20.87 -3.02 -5.10
CA ALA A 126 -19.67 -3.77 -5.47
C ALA A 126 -18.43 -2.85 -5.51
N VAL A 127 -18.56 -1.66 -6.11
CA VAL A 127 -17.48 -0.67 -6.20
C VAL A 127 -17.19 -0.08 -4.83
N LEU A 128 -18.21 0.40 -4.11
CA LEU A 128 -18.03 1.00 -2.78
C LEU A 128 -17.46 -0.01 -1.79
N LEU A 129 -17.94 -1.27 -1.77
CA LEU A 129 -17.37 -2.29 -0.90
C LEU A 129 -15.90 -2.58 -1.24
N THR A 130 -15.53 -2.56 -2.52
CA THR A 130 -14.14 -2.82 -2.93
C THR A 130 -13.21 -1.66 -2.57
N PHE A 131 -13.60 -0.42 -2.86
CA PHE A 131 -12.73 0.75 -2.65
C PHE A 131 -12.86 1.34 -1.25
N VAL A 132 -14.08 1.62 -0.76
CA VAL A 132 -14.30 2.16 0.59
C VAL A 132 -14.08 1.07 1.63
N GLY A 133 -14.70 -0.10 1.47
CA GLY A 133 -14.57 -1.21 2.42
C GLY A 133 -13.18 -1.87 2.38
N GLY A 134 -12.77 -2.34 1.22
CA GLY A 134 -11.53 -3.11 1.03
C GLY A 134 -10.27 -2.26 0.96
N ARG A 135 -10.16 -1.36 -0.03
CA ARG A 135 -8.92 -0.60 -0.23
C ARG A 135 -8.68 0.40 0.90
N ALA A 136 -9.71 1.12 1.33
CA ALA A 136 -9.58 2.18 2.32
C ALA A 136 -9.70 1.65 3.76
N LEU A 137 -10.91 1.28 4.20
CA LEU A 137 -11.18 0.93 5.60
C LEU A 137 -10.42 -0.30 6.09
N LEU A 138 -10.39 -1.38 5.31
CA LEU A 138 -9.66 -2.60 5.71
C LEU A 138 -8.15 -2.35 5.79
N THR A 139 -7.60 -1.49 4.92
CA THR A 139 -6.19 -1.05 5.00
C THR A 139 -5.95 -0.20 6.24
N ILE A 140 -6.85 0.73 6.57
CA ILE A 140 -6.81 1.49 7.83
C ILE A 140 -6.79 0.54 9.03
N VAL A 141 -7.70 -0.43 9.07
CA VAL A 141 -7.76 -1.44 10.14
C VAL A 141 -6.45 -2.24 10.21
N ALA A 142 -5.85 -2.57 9.08
CA ALA A 142 -4.66 -3.41 9.04
C ALA A 142 -3.45 -2.81 9.74
N TYR A 143 -3.23 -1.48 9.66
CA TYR A 143 -2.11 -0.81 10.34
C TYR A 143 -2.49 -0.10 11.65
N THR A 144 -3.78 0.15 11.93
CA THR A 144 -4.21 0.78 13.21
C THR A 144 -4.63 -0.21 14.28
N ILE A 145 -5.14 -1.37 13.88
CA ILE A 145 -5.66 -2.40 14.79
C ILE A 145 -4.86 -3.68 14.62
N GLY A 146 -4.88 -4.27 13.42
CA GLY A 146 -4.23 -5.53 13.08
C GLY A 146 -4.84 -6.12 11.81
N SER A 147 -4.07 -6.92 11.08
CA SER A 147 -4.48 -7.41 9.75
C SER A 147 -5.40 -8.63 9.81
N PRO A 148 -6.71 -8.53 9.46
CA PRO A 148 -7.60 -9.68 9.41
C PRO A 148 -7.46 -10.46 8.09
N TRP A 149 -6.68 -9.94 7.13
CA TRP A 149 -6.67 -10.40 5.74
C TRP A 149 -6.36 -11.88 5.60
N HIS A 150 -5.42 -12.43 6.39
CA HIS A 150 -5.12 -13.86 6.32
C HIS A 150 -6.35 -14.74 6.55
N ALA A 151 -7.25 -14.36 7.46
CA ALA A 151 -8.47 -15.09 7.75
C ALA A 151 -9.60 -14.75 6.76
N LEU A 152 -9.69 -13.48 6.34
CA LEU A 152 -10.71 -12.97 5.43
C LEU A 152 -10.47 -13.36 3.96
N ASN A 153 -9.22 -13.66 3.56
CA ASN A 153 -8.85 -13.83 2.15
C ASN A 153 -9.67 -14.95 1.46
N PRO A 154 -10.60 -14.61 0.53
CA PRO A 154 -11.45 -15.59 -0.12
C PRO A 154 -10.67 -16.52 -1.04
N TRP A 155 -9.67 -15.99 -1.73
CA TRP A 155 -8.84 -16.75 -2.66
C TRP A 155 -8.01 -17.82 -1.95
N ARG A 156 -7.49 -17.50 -0.76
CA ARG A 156 -6.82 -18.47 0.11
C ARG A 156 -7.77 -19.59 0.51
N ARG A 157 -9.00 -19.26 0.93
CA ARG A 157 -10.00 -20.27 1.32
C ARG A 157 -10.38 -21.21 0.18
N ILE A 158 -10.59 -20.65 -1.01
CA ILE A 158 -10.90 -21.44 -2.21
C ILE A 158 -9.70 -22.33 -2.55
N ALA A 159 -8.48 -21.78 -2.62
CA ALA A 159 -7.31 -22.53 -3.04
C ALA A 159 -6.90 -23.67 -2.08
N VAL A 160 -7.10 -23.49 -0.76
CA VAL A 160 -6.85 -24.55 0.25
C VAL A 160 -7.84 -25.72 0.08
N SER A 161 -9.04 -25.46 -0.42
CA SER A 161 -10.07 -26.49 -0.66
C SER A 161 -9.86 -27.27 -1.96
N LEU A 162 -8.92 -26.84 -2.80
CA LEU A 162 -8.58 -27.49 -4.07
C LEU A 162 -7.31 -28.32 -3.93
N PRO A 163 -7.15 -29.43 -4.70
CA PRO A 163 -5.87 -30.13 -4.78
C PRO A 163 -4.79 -29.17 -5.28
N ASN A 164 -3.69 -29.04 -4.52
CA ASN A 164 -2.67 -28.02 -4.73
C ASN A 164 -1.25 -28.57 -4.52
N GLY A 165 -0.23 -27.75 -4.81
CA GLY A 165 1.18 -28.11 -4.62
C GLY A 165 1.80 -28.87 -5.80
N TYR A 166 1.32 -28.63 -7.02
CA TYR A 166 1.81 -29.29 -8.24
C TYR A 166 3.26 -28.93 -8.61
N ALA A 167 3.80 -27.83 -8.08
CA ALA A 167 5.17 -27.39 -8.31
C ALA A 167 5.76 -26.69 -7.08
N THR A 168 7.08 -26.83 -6.91
CA THR A 168 7.83 -26.07 -5.90
C THR A 168 8.01 -24.62 -6.37
N TYR A 169 7.74 -23.66 -5.48
CA TYR A 169 7.98 -22.25 -5.75
C TYR A 169 9.49 -21.97 -5.92
N PRO A 170 9.92 -21.41 -7.06
CA PRO A 170 11.34 -21.10 -7.28
C PRO A 170 11.88 -20.09 -6.27
N ALA A 171 12.97 -20.43 -5.57
CA ALA A 171 13.56 -19.58 -4.54
C ALA A 171 13.98 -18.19 -5.06
N TRP A 172 14.47 -18.10 -6.30
CA TRP A 172 14.91 -16.83 -6.91
C TRP A 172 13.78 -15.83 -7.16
N LEU A 173 12.51 -16.26 -7.15
CA LEU A 173 11.38 -15.37 -7.32
C LEU A 173 11.12 -14.52 -6.08
N ASP A 174 11.49 -15.01 -4.89
CA ASP A 174 11.12 -14.40 -3.60
C ASP A 174 9.71 -13.78 -3.65
N SER A 175 9.55 -12.49 -3.38
CA SER A 175 8.29 -11.74 -3.47
C SER A 175 8.23 -10.81 -4.70
N TRP A 176 9.12 -10.99 -5.70
CA TRP A 176 9.08 -10.19 -6.95
C TRP A 176 7.76 -10.30 -7.73
N PRO A 177 7.06 -11.44 -7.77
CA PRO A 177 5.73 -11.49 -8.39
C PRO A 177 4.73 -10.55 -7.72
N ALA A 178 4.79 -10.37 -6.40
CA ALA A 178 3.94 -9.41 -5.69
C ALA A 178 4.29 -7.97 -6.08
N VAL A 179 5.58 -7.63 -6.17
CA VAL A 179 6.04 -6.29 -6.63
C VAL A 179 5.55 -6.00 -8.05
N GLY A 180 5.77 -6.92 -8.97
CA GLY A 180 5.36 -6.76 -10.37
C GLY A 180 3.85 -6.68 -10.54
N THR A 181 3.09 -7.48 -9.78
CA THR A 181 1.62 -7.46 -9.83
C THR A 181 1.07 -6.18 -9.20
N LEU A 182 1.67 -5.68 -8.11
CA LEU A 182 1.26 -4.40 -7.52
C LEU A 182 1.48 -3.23 -8.49
N LEU A 183 2.66 -3.14 -9.12
CA LEU A 183 2.93 -2.12 -10.16
C LEU A 183 1.96 -2.24 -11.34
N ALA A 184 1.64 -3.46 -11.76
CA ALA A 184 0.66 -3.69 -12.83
C ALA A 184 -0.76 -3.28 -12.41
N LEU A 185 -1.15 -3.51 -11.16
CA LEU A 185 -2.45 -3.08 -10.62
C LEU A 185 -2.53 -1.56 -10.53
N ILE A 186 -1.48 -0.88 -10.07
CA ILE A 186 -1.40 0.60 -10.04
C ILE A 186 -1.54 1.18 -11.44
N TRP A 187 -0.81 0.62 -12.41
CA TRP A 187 -0.90 1.06 -13.80
C TRP A 187 -2.26 0.75 -14.42
N LEU A 188 -2.84 -0.43 -14.14
CA LEU A 188 -4.15 -0.81 -14.65
C LEU A 188 -5.26 0.06 -14.08
N GLU A 189 -5.22 0.37 -12.78
CA GLU A 189 -6.20 1.23 -12.14
C GLU A 189 -6.25 2.62 -12.79
N LEU A 190 -5.10 3.11 -13.26
CA LEU A 190 -5.06 4.35 -14.00
C LEU A 190 -5.69 4.24 -15.39
N LEU A 191 -5.64 3.08 -16.05
CA LEU A 191 -6.12 2.92 -17.42
C LEU A 191 -7.55 2.39 -17.52
N VAL A 192 -8.04 1.73 -16.47
CA VAL A 192 -9.34 1.08 -16.45
C VAL A 192 -10.22 1.79 -15.42
N PRO A 193 -11.45 2.18 -15.77
CA PRO A 193 -12.38 2.89 -14.88
C PRO A 193 -12.94 1.98 -13.77
N LEU A 194 -12.09 1.45 -12.90
CA LEU A 194 -12.48 0.48 -11.88
C LEU A 194 -13.40 1.09 -10.81
N SER A 195 -13.25 2.38 -10.52
CA SER A 195 -14.07 3.11 -9.55
C SER A 195 -15.35 3.68 -10.14
N SER A 196 -15.46 3.82 -11.46
CA SER A 196 -16.66 4.38 -12.11
C SER A 196 -17.49 3.31 -12.85
N SER A 197 -16.93 2.14 -13.15
CA SER A 197 -17.60 1.02 -13.84
C SER A 197 -17.56 -0.29 -13.06
N ALA A 198 -18.73 -0.74 -12.59
CA ALA A 198 -18.86 -2.00 -11.85
C ALA A 198 -18.49 -3.24 -12.70
N ARG A 199 -18.83 -3.26 -13.99
CA ARG A 199 -18.43 -4.34 -14.92
C ARG A 199 -16.93 -4.42 -15.13
N ALA A 200 -16.26 -3.28 -15.29
CA ALA A 200 -14.80 -3.24 -15.42
C ALA A 200 -14.15 -3.79 -14.14
N LEU A 201 -14.65 -3.38 -12.97
CA LEU A 201 -14.24 -3.93 -11.69
C LEU A 201 -14.42 -5.44 -11.62
N VAL A 202 -15.61 -5.98 -11.93
CA VAL A 202 -15.87 -7.42 -11.89
C VAL A 202 -14.92 -8.18 -12.82
N ALA A 203 -14.69 -7.68 -14.03
CA ALA A 203 -13.80 -8.33 -14.97
C ALA A 203 -12.36 -8.45 -14.43
N VAL A 204 -11.86 -7.39 -13.80
CA VAL A 204 -10.53 -7.38 -13.16
C VAL A 204 -10.50 -8.25 -11.90
N VAL A 205 -11.54 -8.22 -11.07
CA VAL A 205 -11.67 -9.10 -9.90
C VAL A 205 -11.66 -10.56 -10.31
N LEU A 206 -12.37 -10.95 -11.37
CA LEU A 206 -12.38 -12.31 -11.90
C LEU A 206 -11.02 -12.70 -12.49
N ALA A 207 -10.38 -11.81 -13.26
CA ALA A 207 -9.05 -12.04 -13.81
C ALA A 207 -8.00 -12.23 -12.69
N TYR A 208 -8.03 -11.36 -11.68
CA TYR A 208 -7.19 -11.46 -10.49
C TYR A 208 -7.46 -12.77 -9.72
N SER A 209 -8.74 -13.11 -9.53
CA SER A 209 -9.16 -14.35 -8.85
C SER A 209 -8.60 -15.59 -9.55
N ALA A 210 -8.73 -15.66 -10.88
CA ALA A 210 -8.22 -16.78 -11.67
C ALA A 210 -6.69 -16.87 -11.57
N LEU A 211 -5.98 -15.74 -11.65
CA LEU A 211 -4.54 -15.67 -11.53
C LEU A 211 -4.07 -16.14 -10.14
N THR A 212 -4.60 -15.55 -9.07
CA THR A 212 -4.10 -15.81 -7.71
C THR A 212 -4.48 -17.22 -7.22
N ILE A 213 -5.69 -17.71 -7.53
CA ILE A 213 -6.09 -19.09 -7.22
C ILE A 213 -5.25 -20.06 -8.05
N GLY A 214 -5.06 -19.80 -9.34
CA GLY A 214 -4.24 -20.65 -10.21
C GLY A 214 -2.81 -20.79 -9.72
N CYS A 215 -2.16 -19.69 -9.36
CA CYS A 215 -0.82 -19.69 -8.79
C CYS A 215 -0.76 -20.38 -7.41
N ALA A 216 -1.75 -20.16 -6.54
CA ALA A 216 -1.85 -20.85 -5.25
C ALA A 216 -2.02 -22.37 -5.42
N VAL A 217 -2.81 -22.82 -6.39
CA VAL A 217 -2.98 -24.24 -6.71
C VAL A 217 -1.66 -24.84 -7.22
N VAL A 218 -0.93 -24.12 -8.07
CA VAL A 218 0.37 -24.59 -8.60
C VAL A 218 1.44 -24.65 -7.51
N PHE A 219 1.62 -23.59 -6.71
CA PHE A 219 2.77 -23.43 -5.81
C PHE A 219 2.50 -23.69 -4.32
N SER A 220 1.31 -24.18 -3.97
CA SER A 220 0.70 -24.20 -2.63
C SER A 220 0.15 -22.83 -2.17
N PRO A 221 -1.05 -22.79 -1.56
CA PRO A 221 -1.63 -21.55 -1.04
C PRO A 221 -0.73 -20.87 -0.01
N GLU A 222 -0.09 -21.64 0.86
CA GLU A 222 0.75 -21.09 1.91
C GLU A 222 1.97 -20.34 1.36
N THR A 223 2.61 -20.87 0.32
CA THR A 223 3.76 -20.21 -0.29
C THR A 223 3.33 -19.01 -1.16
N TRP A 224 2.28 -19.17 -1.97
CA TRP A 224 1.82 -18.11 -2.86
C TRP A 224 1.32 -16.88 -2.11
N PHE A 225 0.42 -17.05 -1.13
CA PHE A 225 -0.10 -15.91 -0.36
C PHE A 225 0.92 -15.32 0.62
N ARG A 226 2.03 -16.03 0.89
CA ARG A 226 3.15 -15.47 1.64
C ARG A 226 4.07 -14.62 0.77
N ARG A 227 4.26 -14.95 -0.51
CA ARG A 227 5.30 -14.32 -1.34
C ARG A 227 4.79 -13.67 -2.63
N GLY A 228 3.91 -14.33 -3.36
CA GLY A 228 3.53 -13.94 -4.72
C GLY A 228 2.28 -13.06 -4.84
N ASP A 229 1.34 -13.15 -3.90
CA ASP A 229 0.09 -12.39 -3.94
C ASP A 229 0.28 -10.96 -3.38
N PRO A 230 0.11 -9.89 -4.19
CA PRO A 230 0.38 -8.52 -3.76
C PRO A 230 -0.53 -8.08 -2.61
N ILE A 231 -1.82 -8.43 -2.63
CA ILE A 231 -2.77 -8.04 -1.59
C ILE A 231 -2.40 -8.69 -0.25
N SER A 232 -1.98 -9.95 -0.25
CA SER A 232 -1.55 -10.62 0.98
C SER A 232 -0.22 -10.12 1.51
N VAL A 233 0.71 -9.70 0.65
CA VAL A 233 1.96 -9.06 1.07
C VAL A 233 1.68 -7.66 1.64
N TRP A 234 0.83 -6.87 0.96
CA TRP A 234 0.36 -5.55 1.41
C TRP A 234 -0.21 -5.60 2.83
N PHE A 235 -1.21 -6.45 3.05
CA PHE A 235 -1.86 -6.56 4.35
C PHE A 235 -0.99 -7.19 5.44
N ARG A 236 0.00 -8.02 5.08
CA ARG A 236 0.97 -8.54 6.05
C ARG A 236 1.92 -7.45 6.51
N LEU A 237 2.48 -6.68 5.57
CA LEU A 237 3.43 -5.61 5.89
C LEU A 237 2.75 -4.48 6.66
N TYR A 238 1.53 -4.06 6.28
CA TYR A 238 0.77 -3.11 7.11
C TYR A 238 0.36 -3.68 8.46
N GLY A 239 0.07 -4.98 8.52
CA GLY A 239 -0.15 -5.69 9.78
C GLY A 239 1.01 -5.56 10.78
N ALA A 240 2.25 -5.43 10.30
CA ALA A 240 3.42 -5.23 11.16
C ALA A 240 3.49 -3.83 11.80
N VAL A 241 2.74 -2.85 11.28
CA VAL A 241 2.63 -1.51 11.89
C VAL A 241 1.65 -1.51 13.06
N ALA A 242 0.66 -2.40 13.04
CA ALA A 242 -0.43 -2.39 14.00
C ALA A 242 -0.02 -2.80 15.43
N PRO A 243 -0.77 -2.37 16.46
CA PRO A 243 -0.53 -2.80 17.82
C PRO A 243 -0.91 -4.27 18.08
N ILE A 244 -1.97 -4.80 17.44
CA ILE A 244 -2.38 -6.20 17.63
C ILE A 244 -1.66 -7.08 16.60
N GLN A 245 -0.77 -7.92 17.12
CA GLN A 245 0.00 -8.91 16.38
C GLN A 245 -0.60 -10.30 16.57
N ARG A 246 -0.55 -11.12 15.52
CA ARG A 246 -0.94 -12.53 15.60
C ARG A 246 0.31 -13.38 15.79
N THR A 247 0.28 -14.26 16.79
CA THR A 247 1.33 -15.23 17.10
C THR A 247 0.80 -16.66 16.93
N ASP A 248 1.70 -17.64 17.01
CA ASP A 248 1.31 -19.06 16.94
C ASP A 248 0.42 -19.47 18.12
N ASP A 249 0.65 -18.88 19.30
CA ASP A 249 -0.08 -19.19 20.54
C ASP A 249 -1.32 -18.30 20.77
N GLY A 250 -1.46 -17.19 20.03
CA GLY A 250 -2.45 -16.19 20.41
C GLY A 250 -2.44 -14.87 19.64
N LEU A 251 -2.90 -13.85 20.35
CA LEU A 251 -2.75 -12.45 19.96
C LEU A 251 -1.81 -11.78 20.96
N GLU A 252 -1.04 -10.83 20.48
CA GLU A 252 -0.12 -10.04 21.29
C GLU A 252 -0.40 -8.56 21.02
N VAL A 253 -0.52 -7.77 22.09
CA VAL A 253 -0.65 -6.32 21.99
C VAL A 253 0.72 -5.73 22.27
N ARG A 254 1.25 -4.99 21.29
CA ARG A 254 2.53 -4.26 21.35
C ARG A 254 2.28 -2.78 21.09
N TYR A 255 3.28 -1.93 21.32
CA TYR A 255 3.22 -0.55 20.85
C TYR A 255 3.09 -0.49 19.31
N PRO A 256 2.31 0.43 18.74
CA PRO A 256 2.22 0.60 17.29
C PRO A 256 3.62 0.75 16.67
N GLY A 257 3.91 -0.03 15.64
CA GLY A 257 5.18 -0.02 14.90
C GLY A 257 6.36 -0.71 15.60
N SER A 258 6.22 -1.21 16.83
CA SER A 258 7.29 -1.94 17.54
C SER A 258 7.82 -3.16 16.78
N ARG A 259 6.93 -3.91 16.12
CA ARG A 259 7.29 -5.06 15.28
C ARG A 259 8.13 -4.69 14.06
N LEU A 260 8.12 -3.43 13.64
CA LEU A 260 8.94 -3.01 12.48
C LEU A 260 10.44 -3.05 12.78
N SER A 261 10.85 -3.18 14.05
CA SER A 261 12.25 -3.42 14.42
C SER A 261 12.66 -4.89 14.31
N ASP A 262 11.72 -5.82 14.12
CA ASP A 262 11.97 -7.25 14.02
C ASP A 262 12.65 -7.60 12.67
N ASP A 263 13.53 -8.60 12.66
CA ASP A 263 14.30 -9.00 11.45
C ASP A 263 13.52 -9.91 10.50
N ASP A 264 12.36 -10.40 10.93
CA ASP A 264 11.48 -11.29 10.16
C ASP A 264 10.48 -10.53 9.25
N VAL A 265 10.31 -9.22 9.44
CA VAL A 265 9.34 -8.41 8.66
C VAL A 265 9.79 -8.25 7.21
N VAL A 266 11.06 -7.88 6.99
CA VAL A 266 11.67 -7.71 5.67
C VAL A 266 12.93 -8.57 5.59
N THR A 267 12.77 -9.77 5.02
CA THR A 267 13.81 -10.80 4.99
C THR A 267 14.59 -10.85 3.67
N ASP A 268 14.08 -10.19 2.62
CA ASP A 268 14.68 -10.24 1.29
C ASP A 268 14.53 -8.91 0.52
N VAL A 269 15.31 -8.81 -0.56
CA VAL A 269 15.43 -7.59 -1.38
C VAL A 269 14.13 -7.25 -2.13
N SER A 270 13.30 -8.24 -2.42
CA SER A 270 12.01 -8.02 -3.08
C SER A 270 10.96 -7.46 -2.11
N LEU A 271 11.05 -7.77 -0.82
CA LEU A 271 10.21 -7.10 0.19
C LEU A 271 10.64 -5.64 0.40
N VAL A 272 11.94 -5.31 0.31
CA VAL A 272 12.40 -3.91 0.23
C VAL A 272 11.76 -3.21 -0.97
N ALA A 273 11.78 -3.86 -2.14
CA ALA A 273 11.14 -3.34 -3.35
C ALA A 273 9.65 -3.09 -3.13
N PHE A 274 8.94 -4.04 -2.50
CA PHE A 274 7.52 -3.91 -2.20
C PHE A 274 7.24 -2.71 -1.29
N VAL A 275 7.99 -2.56 -0.20
CA VAL A 275 7.88 -1.40 0.71
C VAL A 275 8.10 -0.08 -0.05
N LEU A 276 9.09 -0.03 -0.93
CA LEU A 276 9.36 1.16 -1.74
C LEU A 276 8.24 1.44 -2.75
N VAL A 277 7.57 0.42 -3.30
CA VAL A 277 6.37 0.61 -4.14
C VAL A 277 5.24 1.25 -3.33
N LEU A 278 4.99 0.82 -2.09
CA LEU A 278 3.95 1.40 -1.22
C LEU A 278 4.16 2.91 -0.99
N VAL A 279 5.41 3.31 -0.82
CA VAL A 279 5.78 4.71 -0.63
C VAL A 279 5.71 5.48 -1.95
N TRP A 280 6.17 4.86 -3.04
CA TRP A 280 6.23 5.46 -4.37
C TRP A 280 4.85 5.66 -5.01
N GLU A 281 3.93 4.72 -4.87
CA GLU A 281 2.56 4.81 -5.43
C GLU A 281 1.90 6.14 -5.11
N LEU A 282 2.01 6.59 -3.85
CA LEU A 282 1.40 7.83 -3.36
C LEU A 282 1.99 9.09 -4.00
N ILE A 283 3.31 9.11 -4.22
CA ILE A 283 3.95 10.22 -4.93
C ILE A 283 3.59 10.18 -6.40
N TYR A 284 3.56 8.99 -6.99
CA TYR A 284 3.17 8.82 -8.38
C TYR A 284 1.74 9.31 -8.63
N SER A 285 0.79 8.88 -7.80
CA SER A 285 -0.61 9.30 -7.89
C SER A 285 -0.77 10.80 -7.70
N GLY A 286 -0.10 11.39 -6.71
CA GLY A 286 -0.11 12.84 -6.50
C GLY A 286 0.54 13.61 -7.65
N PHE A 287 1.63 13.11 -8.22
CA PHE A 287 2.31 13.76 -9.34
C PHE A 287 1.42 13.83 -10.57
N ILE A 288 0.80 12.73 -10.98
CA ILE A 288 0.02 12.67 -12.23
C ILE A 288 -1.28 13.49 -12.22
N VAL A 289 -1.75 13.92 -11.03
CA VAL A 289 -2.94 14.76 -10.85
C VAL A 289 -2.59 16.21 -10.48
N THR A 290 -1.33 16.63 -10.65
CA THR A 290 -0.90 18.02 -10.42
C THR A 290 -0.40 18.66 -11.71
N VAL A 291 -0.41 19.99 -11.78
CA VAL A 291 0.05 20.74 -12.97
C VAL A 291 1.42 20.28 -13.50
N PRO A 292 2.47 20.06 -12.66
CA PRO A 292 3.76 19.57 -13.16
C PRO A 292 3.68 18.18 -13.82
N GLY A 293 2.90 17.27 -13.26
CA GLY A 293 2.74 15.93 -13.83
C GLY A 293 1.93 15.93 -15.10
N VAL A 294 0.81 16.66 -15.14
CA VAL A 294 0.00 16.80 -16.37
C VAL A 294 0.84 17.37 -17.52
N ARG A 295 1.58 18.47 -17.29
CA ARG A 295 2.47 19.05 -18.30
C ARG A 295 3.56 18.09 -18.77
N THR A 296 4.07 17.25 -17.86
CA THR A 296 5.04 16.22 -18.21
C THR A 296 4.43 15.17 -19.13
N VAL A 297 3.20 14.72 -18.84
CA VAL A 297 2.48 13.77 -19.68
C VAL A 297 2.20 14.38 -21.06
N GLU A 298 1.67 15.60 -21.11
CA GLU A 298 1.40 16.32 -22.38
C GLU A 298 2.66 16.47 -23.23
N LEU A 299 3.81 16.79 -22.62
CA LEU A 299 5.08 16.89 -23.32
C LEU A 299 5.46 15.58 -24.01
N PHE A 300 5.44 14.45 -23.29
CA PHE A 300 5.82 13.16 -23.88
C PHE A 300 4.80 12.66 -24.90
N VAL A 301 3.51 12.94 -24.70
CA VAL A 301 2.47 12.65 -25.69
C VAL A 301 2.65 13.50 -26.95
N ALA A 302 3.01 14.78 -26.82
CA ALA A 302 3.33 15.64 -27.96
C ALA A 302 4.58 15.18 -28.74
N LEU A 303 5.49 14.45 -28.10
CA LEU A 303 6.62 13.76 -28.74
C LEU A 303 6.21 12.44 -29.45
N GLY A 304 4.93 12.08 -29.45
CA GLY A 304 4.38 10.92 -30.15
C GLY A 304 4.36 9.63 -29.32
N ILE A 305 4.62 9.69 -28.01
CA ILE A 305 4.58 8.51 -27.13
C ILE A 305 3.13 8.27 -26.69
N PRO A 306 2.56 7.05 -26.83
CA PRO A 306 1.21 6.76 -26.37
C PRO A 306 1.05 7.04 -24.86
N PRO A 307 -0.04 7.68 -24.41
CA PRO A 307 -0.21 8.08 -23.00
C PRO A 307 -0.05 6.92 -22.01
N GLN A 308 -0.53 5.72 -22.37
CA GLN A 308 -0.44 4.52 -21.54
C GLN A 308 1.02 4.14 -21.25
N ILE A 309 1.90 4.32 -22.25
CA ILE A 309 3.33 4.07 -22.15
C ILE A 309 4.03 5.21 -21.39
N VAL A 310 3.58 6.46 -21.54
CA VAL A 310 4.09 7.58 -20.73
C VAL A 310 3.83 7.33 -19.25
N TYR A 311 2.59 6.98 -18.89
CA TYR A 311 2.23 6.67 -17.51
C TYR A 311 3.02 5.48 -16.95
N LEU A 312 3.16 4.39 -17.71
CA LEU A 312 3.99 3.25 -17.32
C LEU A 312 5.47 3.66 -17.15
N GLY A 313 5.99 4.46 -18.07
CA GLY A 313 7.36 4.95 -18.06
C GLY A 313 7.64 5.80 -16.83
N LEU A 314 6.74 6.73 -16.49
CA LEU A 314 6.83 7.54 -15.28
C LEU A 314 6.77 6.69 -14.01
N LEU A 315 5.86 5.70 -13.96
CA LEU A 315 5.74 4.77 -12.84
C LEU A 315 7.04 3.99 -12.61
N LEU A 316 7.61 3.40 -13.67
CA LEU A 316 8.81 2.57 -13.57
C LEU A 316 10.09 3.41 -13.37
N ALA A 317 10.19 4.57 -14.02
CA ALA A 317 11.34 5.46 -13.87
C ALA A 317 11.41 6.06 -12.47
N GLY A 318 10.27 6.52 -11.92
CA GLY A 318 10.24 7.03 -10.55
C GLY A 318 10.46 5.93 -9.51
N PHE A 319 9.94 4.71 -9.73
CA PHE A 319 10.28 3.56 -8.89
C PHE A 319 11.80 3.26 -8.92
N ALA A 320 12.41 3.27 -10.11
CA ALA A 320 13.86 3.07 -10.25
C ALA A 320 14.68 4.18 -9.56
N LEU A 321 14.20 5.43 -9.59
CA LEU A 321 14.79 6.54 -8.84
C LEU A 321 14.72 6.29 -7.33
N PHE A 322 13.54 5.95 -6.81
CA PHE A 322 13.34 5.62 -5.39
C PHE A 322 14.23 4.47 -4.93
N TRP A 323 14.27 3.40 -5.73
CA TRP A 323 15.17 2.28 -5.52
C TRP A 323 16.62 2.73 -5.41
N THR A 324 17.10 3.54 -6.36
CA THR A 324 18.47 4.02 -6.39
C THR A 324 18.81 4.89 -5.17
N VAL A 325 17.93 5.83 -4.82
CA VAL A 325 18.10 6.72 -3.66
C VAL A 325 18.14 5.91 -2.37
N TYR A 326 17.28 4.91 -2.22
CA TYR A 326 17.25 4.03 -1.05
C TYR A 326 18.55 3.25 -0.88
N TRP A 327 19.04 2.61 -1.95
CA TRP A 327 20.29 1.85 -1.90
C TRP A 327 21.51 2.75 -1.69
N LEU A 328 21.49 3.97 -2.22
CA LEU A 328 22.50 4.98 -1.94
C LEU A 328 22.49 5.39 -0.47
N ALA A 329 21.31 5.60 0.13
CA ALA A 329 21.19 5.88 1.56
C ALA A 329 21.77 4.73 2.40
N ALA A 330 21.45 3.47 2.07
CA ALA A 330 22.00 2.30 2.75
C ALA A 330 23.55 2.23 2.63
N ALA A 331 24.10 2.54 1.46
CA ALA A 331 25.56 2.61 1.27
C ALA A 331 26.20 3.70 2.14
N ARG A 332 25.60 4.90 2.15
CA ARG A 332 26.07 6.02 2.99
C ARG A 332 25.93 5.75 4.47
N THR A 333 24.88 5.03 4.88
CA THR A 333 24.70 4.60 6.28
C THR A 333 25.83 3.67 6.69
N ARG A 334 26.20 2.71 5.83
CA ARG A 334 27.35 1.83 6.07
C ARG A 334 28.66 2.62 6.22
N GLU A 335 28.93 3.55 5.31
CA GLU A 335 30.13 4.41 5.33
C GLU A 335 30.19 5.27 6.60
N ARG A 336 29.08 5.93 6.96
CA ARG A 336 29.01 6.82 8.12
C ARG A 336 29.07 6.09 9.46
N ALA A 337 28.55 4.87 9.51
CA ALA A 337 28.67 4.02 10.69
C ALA A 337 30.06 3.37 10.81
N GLY A 338 30.87 3.31 9.74
CA GLY A 338 32.16 2.60 9.79
C GLY A 338 32.03 1.13 10.17
N THR A 339 30.96 0.46 9.72
CA THR A 339 30.58 -0.90 10.16
C THR A 339 31.04 -2.00 9.18
N HIS A 340 31.19 -3.21 9.69
CA HIS A 340 31.39 -4.43 8.90
C HIS A 340 30.08 -5.05 8.38
N LEU A 341 28.93 -4.57 8.85
CA LEU A 341 27.63 -5.01 8.33
C LEU A 341 27.54 -4.74 6.81
N SER A 342 26.93 -5.68 6.09
CA SER A 342 26.78 -5.55 4.63
C SER A 342 25.73 -4.48 4.29
N GLN A 343 25.90 -3.80 3.16
CA GLN A 343 24.90 -2.84 2.65
C GLN A 343 23.52 -3.50 2.50
N ARG A 344 23.49 -4.75 2.02
CA ARG A 344 22.25 -5.53 1.89
C ARG A 344 21.56 -5.71 3.23
N TYR A 345 22.30 -6.09 4.28
CA TYR A 345 21.71 -6.29 5.60
C TYR A 345 21.14 -4.98 6.17
N LEU A 346 21.86 -3.87 6.04
CA LEU A 346 21.35 -2.55 6.44
C LEU A 346 20.09 -2.16 5.66
N ALA A 347 20.08 -2.39 4.34
CA ALA A 347 18.91 -2.16 3.50
C ALA A 347 17.69 -3.04 3.89
N LEU A 348 17.89 -4.24 4.43
CA LEU A 348 16.76 -5.02 4.95
C LEU A 348 16.22 -4.42 6.25
N ARG A 349 17.12 -4.04 7.17
CA ARG A 349 16.77 -3.54 8.51
C ARG A 349 16.16 -2.13 8.50
N PHE A 350 16.57 -1.27 7.56
CA PHE A 350 16.04 0.10 7.43
C PHE A 350 14.85 0.22 6.47
N ALA A 351 14.35 -0.88 5.90
CA ALA A 351 13.14 -0.85 5.07
C ALA A 351 11.83 -0.78 5.88
N PRO A 352 11.62 -1.60 6.94
CA PRO A 352 10.39 -1.58 7.73
C PRO A 352 9.94 -0.21 8.27
N PRO A 353 10.81 0.71 8.73
CA PRO A 353 10.38 2.04 9.18
C PRO A 353 9.60 2.82 8.10
N LEU A 354 9.87 2.60 6.82
CA LEU A 354 9.13 3.23 5.72
C LEU A 354 7.67 2.78 5.65
N LEU A 355 7.31 1.63 6.22
CA LEU A 355 5.92 1.18 6.33
C LEU A 355 5.09 2.09 7.24
N ALA A 356 5.70 2.64 8.30
CA ALA A 356 5.03 3.62 9.16
C ALA A 356 4.74 4.93 8.41
N ILE A 357 5.67 5.39 7.57
CA ILE A 357 5.43 6.52 6.65
C ILE A 357 4.29 6.18 5.71
N ALA A 358 4.37 5.04 5.01
CA ALA A 358 3.34 4.63 4.07
C ALA A 358 1.96 4.50 4.73
N ALA A 359 1.88 3.99 5.97
CA ALA A 359 0.63 3.87 6.72
C ALA A 359 0.04 5.24 7.05
N GLY A 360 0.85 6.19 7.53
CA GLY A 360 0.41 7.55 7.82
C GLY A 360 -0.12 8.28 6.57
N TYR A 361 0.54 8.12 5.42
CA TYR A 361 0.07 8.69 4.17
C TYR A 361 -1.20 8.04 3.64
N HIS A 362 -1.29 6.71 3.63
CA HIS A 362 -2.52 6.03 3.20
C HIS A 362 -3.68 6.36 4.13
N PHE A 363 -3.44 6.53 5.43
CA PHE A 363 -4.45 7.02 6.37
C PHE A 363 -4.96 8.39 5.95
N ALA A 364 -4.05 9.35 5.74
CA ALA A 364 -4.41 10.69 5.30
C ALA A 364 -5.20 10.69 4.00
N HIS A 365 -4.80 9.85 3.04
CA HIS A 365 -5.45 9.77 1.74
C HIS A 365 -6.83 9.09 1.77
N TYR A 366 -7.04 8.12 2.66
CA TYR A 366 -8.26 7.31 2.67
C TYR A 366 -9.26 7.66 3.76
N ILE A 367 -8.88 8.32 4.85
CA ILE A 367 -9.80 8.54 5.98
C ILE A 367 -10.93 9.50 5.61
N GLY A 368 -10.61 10.61 4.91
CA GLY A 368 -11.61 11.56 4.42
C GLY A 368 -12.55 10.89 3.43
N PHE A 369 -12.00 10.29 2.37
CA PHE A 369 -12.74 9.48 1.40
C PHE A 369 -13.67 8.44 2.04
N SER A 370 -13.19 7.72 3.06
CA SER A 370 -13.97 6.70 3.75
C SER A 370 -15.15 7.27 4.51
N ILE A 371 -14.94 8.38 5.23
CA ILE A 371 -16.01 9.03 6.00
C ILE A 371 -17.03 9.66 5.06
N SER A 372 -16.58 10.36 4.01
CA SER A 372 -17.44 11.00 3.01
C SER A 372 -18.38 9.99 2.34
N LEU A 373 -17.87 8.81 1.98
CA LEU A 373 -18.63 7.77 1.28
C LEU A 373 -19.20 6.68 2.19
N TRP A 374 -18.98 6.74 3.52
CA TRP A 374 -19.52 5.76 4.45
C TRP A 374 -21.05 5.63 4.35
N PRO A 375 -21.85 6.71 4.30
CA PRO A 375 -23.29 6.59 4.17
C PRO A 375 -23.71 5.97 2.84
N SER A 376 -23.04 6.34 1.73
CA SER A 376 -23.27 5.72 0.41
C SER A 376 -22.97 4.22 0.43
N LEU A 377 -21.91 3.80 1.11
CA LEU A 377 -21.61 2.38 1.30
C LEU A 377 -22.74 1.69 2.06
N VAL A 378 -23.25 2.28 3.14
CA VAL A 378 -24.37 1.70 3.91
C VAL A 378 -25.65 1.63 3.06
N ASP A 379 -26.04 2.72 2.40
CA ASP A 379 -27.24 2.80 1.56
C ASP A 379 -27.23 1.72 0.46
N THR A 380 -26.09 1.58 -0.23
CA THR A 380 -25.93 0.58 -1.29
C THR A 380 -25.80 -0.84 -0.75
N MET A 381 -25.29 -1.05 0.46
CA MET A 381 -25.27 -2.38 1.08
C MET A 381 -26.66 -2.83 1.56
N VAL A 382 -27.53 -1.90 1.96
CA VAL A 382 -28.93 -2.20 2.35
C VAL A 382 -29.78 -2.55 1.13
N ALA A 383 -29.61 -1.82 0.02
CA ALA A 383 -30.37 -2.02 -1.21
C ALA A 383 -29.46 -2.17 -2.45
N PRO A 384 -28.70 -3.28 -2.58
CA PRO A 384 -27.61 -3.41 -3.56
C PRO A 384 -28.04 -3.44 -5.02
N LEU A 385 -29.28 -3.85 -5.31
CA LEU A 385 -29.81 -3.90 -6.67
C LEU A 385 -30.65 -2.67 -7.03
N ASN A 386 -31.06 -1.89 -6.03
CA ASN A 386 -31.93 -0.72 -6.21
C ASN A 386 -31.64 0.32 -5.12
N PRO A 387 -30.44 0.92 -5.10
CA PRO A 387 -30.07 1.91 -4.08
C PRO A 387 -30.88 3.20 -4.26
N PRO A 388 -30.87 4.09 -3.25
CA PRO A 388 -31.48 5.41 -3.38
C PRO A 388 -30.98 6.18 -4.60
N GLU A 389 -31.85 7.00 -5.20
CA GLU A 389 -31.51 7.84 -6.37
C GLU A 389 -30.40 8.85 -6.10
N ASN A 390 -30.17 9.20 -4.83
CA ASN A 390 -29.07 10.04 -4.38
C ASN A 390 -28.49 9.43 -3.08
N PRO A 391 -27.51 8.51 -3.17
CA PRO A 391 -26.83 7.97 -2.01
C PRO A 391 -26.24 9.10 -1.15
N THR A 392 -26.39 8.97 0.16
CA THR A 392 -25.98 10.02 1.08
C THR A 392 -24.45 10.15 1.07
N GLN A 393 -23.93 11.37 1.03
CA GLN A 393 -22.51 11.65 1.17
C GLN A 393 -22.30 12.72 2.25
N TYR A 394 -21.24 12.55 3.04
CA TYR A 394 -20.82 13.60 3.96
C TYR A 394 -19.89 14.56 3.25
N VAL A 395 -20.17 15.85 3.39
CA VAL A 395 -19.24 16.90 3.03
C VAL A 395 -18.39 17.19 4.26
N LEU A 396 -17.10 16.90 4.16
CA LEU A 396 -16.17 17.19 5.22
C LEU A 396 -15.90 18.69 5.27
N THR A 397 -15.78 19.20 6.49
CA THR A 397 -15.47 20.61 6.72
C THR A 397 -13.95 20.80 6.68
N SER A 398 -13.50 22.01 6.36
CA SER A 398 -12.08 22.30 6.10
C SER A 398 -11.13 21.98 7.26
N TRP A 399 -11.61 21.90 8.51
CA TRP A 399 -10.78 21.47 9.65
C TRP A 399 -10.35 20.01 9.54
N PHE A 400 -11.06 19.17 8.78
CA PHE A 400 -10.73 17.75 8.66
C PHE A 400 -9.35 17.52 8.05
N GLY A 401 -8.84 18.45 7.23
CA GLY A 401 -7.47 18.41 6.72
C GLY A 401 -6.40 18.37 7.83
N TYR A 402 -6.70 18.82 9.06
CA TYR A 402 -5.79 18.65 10.19
C TYR A 402 -5.63 17.19 10.62
N VAL A 403 -6.66 16.35 10.45
CA VAL A 403 -6.61 14.90 10.74
C VAL A 403 -5.68 14.19 9.75
N GLU A 404 -5.74 14.58 8.49
CA GLU A 404 -4.88 14.04 7.42
C GLU A 404 -3.42 14.42 7.67
N ILE A 405 -3.17 15.70 7.95
CA ILE A 405 -1.83 16.20 8.32
C ILE A 405 -1.32 15.48 9.57
N ALA A 406 -2.15 15.30 10.59
CA ALA A 406 -1.78 14.55 11.79
C ALA A 406 -1.41 13.10 11.48
N GLY A 407 -2.16 12.42 10.61
CA GLY A 407 -1.83 11.07 10.14
C GLY A 407 -0.45 10.97 9.47
N ILE A 408 -0.15 11.92 8.58
CA ILE A 408 1.17 12.03 7.93
C ILE A 408 2.27 12.24 8.98
N LEU A 409 2.08 13.18 9.90
CA LEU A 409 3.08 13.50 10.92
C LEU A 409 3.32 12.31 11.87
N VAL A 410 2.27 11.67 12.37
CA VAL A 410 2.38 10.48 13.24
C VAL A 410 3.13 9.36 12.52
N GLY A 411 2.85 9.10 11.25
CA GLY A 411 3.58 8.11 10.46
C GLY A 411 5.08 8.40 10.36
N HIS A 412 5.47 9.66 10.14
CA HIS A 412 6.88 10.04 10.09
C HIS A 412 7.56 9.97 11.47
N LEU A 413 6.90 10.46 12.52
CA LEU A 413 7.44 10.40 13.89
C LEU A 413 7.69 8.95 14.30
N LEU A 414 6.75 8.06 13.99
CA LEU A 414 6.88 6.63 14.24
C LEU A 414 8.03 6.04 13.41
N ALA A 415 8.15 6.37 12.12
CA ALA A 415 9.25 5.92 11.27
C ALA A 415 10.63 6.39 11.76
N VAL A 416 10.72 7.63 12.25
CA VAL A 416 11.95 8.18 12.86
C VAL A 416 12.30 7.38 14.11
N TRP A 417 11.32 7.15 14.98
CA TRP A 417 11.50 6.36 16.21
C TRP A 417 11.98 4.94 15.91
N ILE A 418 11.32 4.24 14.98
CA ILE A 418 11.70 2.87 14.61
C ILE A 418 13.10 2.86 13.99
N SER A 419 13.40 3.79 13.07
CA SER A 419 14.74 3.90 12.48
C SER A 419 15.82 4.10 13.55
N HIS A 420 15.50 4.86 14.59
CA HIS A 420 16.37 5.06 15.74
C HIS A 420 16.56 3.77 16.55
N THR A 421 15.47 3.06 16.88
CA THR A 421 15.55 1.77 17.59
C THR A 421 16.39 0.75 16.83
N VAL A 422 16.14 0.55 15.52
CA VAL A 422 16.92 -0.32 14.63
C VAL A 422 18.39 0.07 14.64
N SER A 423 18.71 1.36 14.64
CA SER A 423 20.10 1.81 14.68
C SER A 423 20.80 1.46 16.00
N PHE A 424 20.11 1.60 17.14
CA PHE A 424 20.65 1.27 18.45
C PHE A 424 20.76 -0.24 18.66
N GLU A 425 19.90 -1.06 18.05
CA GLU A 425 20.04 -2.52 18.01
C GLU A 425 21.25 -2.96 17.18
N LEU A 426 21.47 -2.32 16.02
CA LEU A 426 22.53 -2.71 15.10
C LEU A 426 23.93 -2.27 15.52
N PHE A 427 24.04 -1.13 16.21
CA PHE A 427 25.33 -0.49 16.51
C PHE A 427 25.54 -0.38 18.02
N PRO A 428 26.61 -1.01 18.58
CA PRO A 428 26.90 -0.94 20.02
C PRO A 428 27.23 0.47 20.51
N GLU A 429 27.94 1.25 19.71
CA GLU A 429 28.37 2.61 20.08
C GLU A 429 27.28 3.66 19.79
N LYS A 430 26.99 4.51 20.78
CA LYS A 430 25.95 5.56 20.66
C LYS A 430 26.17 6.50 19.47
N LEU A 431 27.40 7.01 19.32
CA LEU A 431 27.73 7.95 18.25
C LEU A 431 27.69 7.28 16.87
N GLN A 432 28.05 5.99 16.79
CA GLN A 432 27.92 5.19 15.59
C GLN A 432 26.45 5.01 15.20
N ALA A 433 25.60 4.64 16.16
CA ALA A 433 24.15 4.50 15.97
C ALA A 433 23.51 5.79 15.47
N ILE A 434 23.85 6.94 16.06
CA ILE A 434 23.35 8.26 15.65
C ILE A 434 23.81 8.61 14.23
N ARG A 435 25.10 8.46 13.91
CA ARG A 435 25.65 8.79 12.58
C ARG A 435 25.08 7.93 11.46
N SER A 436 24.71 6.69 11.76
CA SER A 436 24.15 5.75 10.80
C SER A 436 22.79 6.20 10.22
N GLN A 437 22.04 7.01 10.98
CA GLN A 437 20.67 7.42 10.64
C GLN A 437 20.62 8.58 9.65
N TYR A 438 21.67 9.42 9.57
CA TYR A 438 21.64 10.66 8.80
C TYR A 438 21.20 10.48 7.34
N PRO A 439 21.72 9.49 6.58
CA PRO A 439 21.32 9.32 5.18
C PRO A 439 19.82 9.04 5.01
N PHE A 440 19.25 8.16 5.83
CA PHE A 440 17.82 7.86 5.77
C PHE A 440 16.95 9.02 6.24
N ILE A 441 17.37 9.76 7.27
CA ILE A 441 16.64 10.95 7.74
C ILE A 441 16.60 12.03 6.66
N VAL A 442 17.72 12.26 5.95
CA VAL A 442 17.73 13.19 4.81
C VAL A 442 16.75 12.74 3.72
N VAL A 443 16.72 11.45 3.39
CA VAL A 443 15.75 10.90 2.43
C VAL A 443 14.31 11.09 2.91
N MET A 444 14.03 10.85 4.19
CA MET A 444 12.70 11.06 4.77
C MET A 444 12.28 12.52 4.70
N ILE A 445 13.16 13.47 5.04
CA ILE A 445 12.86 14.91 4.95
C ILE A 445 12.58 15.33 3.50
N LEU A 446 13.40 14.86 2.55
CA LEU A 446 13.18 15.15 1.12
C LEU A 446 11.85 14.56 0.64
N PHE A 447 11.51 13.35 1.07
CA PHE A 447 10.22 12.72 0.80
C PHE A 447 9.06 13.54 1.36
N THR A 448 9.14 13.98 2.62
CA THR A 448 8.13 14.86 3.23
C THR A 448 7.96 16.14 2.43
N ILE A 449 9.05 16.80 2.03
CA ILE A 449 9.00 18.04 1.24
C ILE A 449 8.34 17.80 -0.13
N VAL A 450 8.72 16.73 -0.85
CA VAL A 450 8.11 16.40 -2.15
C VAL A 450 6.62 16.10 -2.00
N SER A 451 6.24 15.29 -1.02
CA SER A 451 4.84 14.94 -0.78
C SER A 451 3.99 16.14 -0.39
N LEU A 452 4.48 17.00 0.52
CA LEU A 452 3.79 18.24 0.89
C LEU A 452 3.69 19.20 -0.30
N TYR A 453 4.71 19.24 -1.17
CA TYR A 453 4.66 20.03 -2.38
C TYR A 453 3.52 19.56 -3.30
N LEU A 454 3.44 18.25 -3.55
CA LEU A 454 2.39 17.66 -4.40
C LEU A 454 0.99 17.91 -3.82
N VAL A 455 0.83 17.80 -2.50
CA VAL A 455 -0.42 18.12 -1.79
C VAL A 455 -0.81 19.60 -1.96
N SER A 456 0.17 20.50 -1.88
CA SER A 456 -0.08 21.95 -2.00
C SER A 456 -0.21 22.44 -3.45
N ALA A 457 0.17 21.61 -4.42
CA ALA A 457 0.17 21.98 -5.82
C ALA A 457 -1.27 22.02 -6.34
N PRO A 458 -1.59 22.91 -7.31
CA PRO A 458 -2.91 22.92 -7.91
C PRO A 458 -3.22 21.56 -8.56
N ALA A 459 -4.34 20.95 -8.14
CA ALA A 459 -4.79 19.70 -8.75
C ALA A 459 -5.38 19.96 -10.13
N MET A 460 -5.18 18.98 -11.00
CA MET A 460 -5.81 18.86 -12.30
C MET A 460 -6.22 17.41 -12.51
N GLU A 461 -7.25 17.20 -13.33
CA GLU A 461 -7.59 15.84 -13.74
C GLU A 461 -6.47 15.23 -14.59
N PRO A 462 -6.18 13.93 -14.43
CA PRO A 462 -5.20 13.25 -15.27
C PRO A 462 -5.66 13.26 -16.73
N VAL A 463 -4.76 13.64 -17.63
CA VAL A 463 -5.03 13.78 -19.07
C VAL A 463 -4.87 12.47 -19.83
N TYR A 464 -5.68 12.26 -20.88
CA TYR A 464 -5.63 11.07 -21.74
C TYR A 464 -5.88 9.73 -21.03
N VAL A 465 -6.52 9.77 -19.87
CA VAL A 465 -7.00 8.61 -19.13
C VAL A 465 -8.50 8.45 -19.39
N PRO A 466 -9.02 7.22 -19.58
CA PRO A 466 -10.46 7.01 -19.67
C PRO A 466 -11.14 7.54 -18.42
N GLY A 467 -12.08 8.46 -18.61
CA GLY A 467 -12.96 8.93 -17.55
C GLY A 467 -13.68 7.76 -16.92
#